data_AF-A0AA87DKX9-F1
#
_entry.id   AF-A0AA87DKX9-F1
#
_cell.length_a   1.000
_cell.length_b   1.000
_cell.length_c   1.000
_cell.angle_alpha   90.00
_cell.angle_beta   90.00
_cell.angle_gamma   90.00
#
_symmetry.space_group_name_H-M   'P 1'
#
loop_
_entity.id
_entity.type
_entity.pdbx_description
1 polymer ?
#
loop_
_entity_poly.entity_id
_entity_poly.type
_entity_poly.pdbx_seq_one_letter_code
_entity_poly.pdbx_strand_id
1 'polypeptide(L)'
;MQEKYSIGEVAAMLEVSTRTLRFYDEKGLVKPAYTEENGYRFYEKEQIRQIELILFLKDLGFSLKQIKTLIQDERGSKSLELLLKQQYQENKQKINELTAKQKQIEHLQKIGVLSAALTNFSDITSIMRKENKMTVLRRKMWLYIIMWIVVELIGISLMYALRLNASIAIVIAVLGAIMFSKYYYDRVEYVCPNCGDVFIPSFLIFNLAPHTPKFRKLTCPKCEKRSYCLEICRD
;
A
#
# COMPACT_ATOMS: atom_id res chain seq x y z
N MET A 1 -32.31 -17.94 45.51
CA MET A 1 -31.10 -18.78 45.35
C MET A 1 -30.30 -18.17 44.22
N GLN A 2 -29.09 -17.64 44.45
CA GLN A 2 -28.25 -17.14 43.36
C GLN A 2 -27.79 -18.31 42.51
N GLU A 3 -28.02 -18.24 41.22
CA GLU A 3 -27.61 -19.25 40.25
C GLU A 3 -26.08 -19.19 40.12
N LYS A 4 -25.41 -20.32 40.38
CA LYS A 4 -23.95 -20.43 40.41
C LYS A 4 -23.48 -21.24 39.22
N TYR A 5 -22.41 -20.77 38.60
CA TYR A 5 -21.81 -21.39 37.43
C TYR A 5 -20.38 -21.78 37.75
N SER A 6 -20.03 -23.04 37.50
CA SER A 6 -18.65 -23.52 37.58
C SER A 6 -17.76 -22.79 36.56
N ILE A 7 -16.46 -22.78 36.80
CA ILE A 7 -15.48 -22.21 35.86
C ILE A 7 -15.59 -22.80 34.45
N GLY A 8 -15.97 -24.08 34.33
CA GLY A 8 -16.15 -24.76 33.04
C GLY A 8 -17.38 -24.24 32.29
N GLU A 9 -18.50 -24.05 33.00
CA GLU A 9 -19.72 -23.50 32.41
C GLU A 9 -19.54 -22.06 31.95
N VAL A 10 -18.89 -21.21 32.76
CA VAL A 10 -18.59 -19.83 32.36
C VAL A 10 -17.62 -19.78 31.18
N ALA A 11 -16.60 -20.63 31.18
CA ALA A 11 -15.65 -20.74 30.08
C ALA A 11 -16.36 -21.11 28.76
N ALA A 12 -17.28 -22.07 28.81
CA ALA A 12 -18.08 -22.46 27.65
C ALA A 12 -19.04 -21.35 27.21
N MET A 13 -19.74 -20.71 28.17
CA MET A 13 -20.71 -19.63 27.90
C MET A 13 -20.07 -18.40 27.24
N LEU A 14 -18.85 -18.04 27.65
CA LEU A 14 -18.14 -16.86 27.16
C LEU A 14 -17.08 -17.19 26.09
N GLU A 15 -17.05 -18.43 25.61
CA GLU A 15 -16.10 -18.91 24.59
C GLU A 15 -14.61 -18.63 24.94
N VAL A 16 -14.27 -18.75 26.22
CA VAL A 16 -12.89 -18.57 26.71
C VAL A 16 -12.38 -19.82 27.38
N SER A 17 -11.06 -19.98 27.42
CA SER A 17 -10.47 -21.08 28.19
C SER A 17 -10.66 -20.87 29.70
N THR A 18 -10.80 -21.97 30.46
CA THR A 18 -10.76 -21.93 31.93
C THR A 18 -9.45 -21.32 32.46
N ARG A 19 -8.35 -21.45 31.71
CA ARG A 19 -7.07 -20.78 31.99
C ARG A 19 -7.21 -19.26 31.95
N THR A 20 -7.98 -18.70 31.02
CA THR A 20 -8.25 -17.25 30.93
C THR A 20 -8.95 -16.75 32.20
N LEU A 21 -9.95 -17.48 32.67
CA LEU A 21 -10.70 -17.13 33.88
C LEU A 21 -9.83 -17.20 35.14
N ARG A 22 -8.99 -18.25 35.27
CA ARG A 22 -7.98 -18.34 36.36
C ARG A 22 -6.98 -17.18 36.29
N PHE A 23 -6.56 -16.82 35.09
CA PHE A 23 -5.65 -15.70 34.89
C PHE A 23 -6.27 -14.36 35.29
N TYR A 24 -7.55 -14.13 35.01
CA TYR A 24 -8.26 -12.94 35.49
C TYR A 24 -8.37 -12.89 37.01
N ASP A 25 -8.62 -14.03 37.66
CA ASP A 25 -8.57 -14.16 39.12
C ASP A 25 -7.16 -13.85 39.68
N GLU A 26 -6.11 -14.46 39.13
CA GLU A 26 -4.71 -14.23 39.52
C GLU A 26 -4.29 -12.75 39.35
N LYS A 27 -4.73 -12.08 38.29
CA LYS A 27 -4.45 -10.66 38.05
C LYS A 27 -5.34 -9.71 38.86
N GLY A 28 -6.30 -10.24 39.60
CA GLY A 28 -7.25 -9.47 40.40
C GLY A 28 -8.15 -8.60 39.53
N LEU A 29 -8.50 -9.07 38.33
CA LEU A 29 -9.46 -8.44 37.44
C LEU A 29 -10.89 -8.83 37.81
N VAL A 30 -11.13 -10.14 38.00
CA VAL A 30 -12.41 -10.69 38.45
C VAL A 30 -12.14 -11.85 39.38
N LYS A 31 -12.65 -11.77 40.61
CA LYS A 31 -12.58 -12.86 41.58
C LYS A 31 -13.81 -13.76 41.44
N PRO A 32 -13.69 -15.09 41.59
CA PRO A 32 -14.87 -15.96 41.67
C PRO A 32 -15.76 -15.52 42.84
N ALA A 33 -17.07 -15.72 42.70
CA ALA A 33 -18.02 -15.45 43.79
C ALA A 33 -17.74 -16.35 45.00
N TYR A 34 -17.36 -17.59 44.73
CA TYR A 34 -17.06 -18.59 45.74
C TYR A 34 -15.99 -19.56 45.26
N THR A 35 -15.13 -20.02 46.16
CA THR A 35 -14.17 -21.09 45.92
C THR A 35 -14.40 -22.17 46.98
N GLU A 36 -14.65 -23.40 46.55
CA GLU A 36 -14.80 -24.56 47.43
C GLU A 36 -13.46 -24.97 48.06
N GLU A 37 -13.51 -25.75 49.14
CA GLU A 37 -12.33 -26.27 49.86
C GLU A 37 -11.40 -27.11 48.97
N ASN A 38 -11.97 -27.79 47.97
CA ASN A 38 -11.26 -28.58 46.95
C ASN A 38 -10.61 -27.70 45.84
N GLY A 39 -10.77 -26.38 45.89
CA GLY A 39 -10.22 -25.41 44.92
C GLY A 39 -11.09 -25.16 43.68
N TYR A 40 -12.30 -25.73 43.60
CA TYR A 40 -13.25 -25.44 42.52
C TYR A 40 -13.81 -24.02 42.64
N ARG A 41 -13.88 -23.31 41.50
CA ARG A 41 -14.30 -21.91 41.43
C ARG A 41 -15.70 -21.80 40.84
N PHE A 42 -16.52 -20.97 41.48
CA PHE A 42 -17.89 -20.67 41.08
C PHE A 42 -18.08 -19.17 40.89
N TYR A 43 -18.86 -18.82 39.88
CA TYR A 43 -19.16 -17.45 39.47
C TYR A 43 -20.66 -17.25 39.49
N GLU A 44 -21.07 -16.03 39.78
CA GLU A 44 -22.46 -15.60 39.67
C GLU A 44 -22.58 -14.58 38.54
N LYS A 45 -23.82 -14.17 38.27
CA LYS A 45 -24.16 -13.24 37.18
C LYS A 45 -23.32 -11.96 37.19
N GLU A 46 -22.94 -11.47 38.36
CA GLU A 46 -22.17 -10.23 38.48
C GLU A 46 -20.73 -10.39 37.99
N GLN A 47 -20.05 -11.48 38.37
CA GLN A 47 -18.71 -11.77 37.85
C GLN A 47 -18.75 -12.05 36.35
N ILE A 48 -19.78 -12.74 35.87
CA ILE A 48 -19.97 -13.02 34.44
C ILE A 48 -20.05 -11.70 33.65
N ARG A 49 -20.86 -10.73 34.10
CA ARG A 49 -20.94 -9.39 33.50
C ARG A 49 -19.61 -8.65 33.49
N GLN A 50 -18.83 -8.76 34.58
CA GLN A 50 -17.49 -8.17 34.63
C GLN A 50 -16.56 -8.80 33.60
N ILE A 51 -16.61 -10.13 33.43
CA ILE A 51 -15.82 -10.83 32.43
C ILE A 51 -16.25 -10.42 31.01
N GLU A 52 -17.55 -10.35 30.72
CA GLU A 52 -18.08 -9.87 29.44
C GLU A 52 -17.53 -8.47 29.08
N LEU A 53 -17.54 -7.54 30.05
CA LEU A 53 -16.99 -6.21 29.84
C LEU A 53 -15.48 -6.23 29.55
N ILE A 54 -14.72 -7.06 30.26
CA ILE A 54 -13.28 -7.23 30.01
C ILE A 54 -13.03 -7.76 28.60
N LEU A 55 -13.80 -8.75 28.15
CA LEU A 55 -13.67 -9.33 26.82
C LEU A 55 -14.00 -8.29 25.74
N PHE A 56 -15.11 -7.56 25.90
CA PHE A 56 -15.48 -6.48 24.99
C PHE A 56 -14.37 -5.41 24.86
N LEU A 57 -13.81 -4.95 25.98
CA LEU A 57 -12.72 -3.96 25.95
C LEU A 57 -11.45 -4.54 25.33
N LYS A 58 -11.14 -5.81 25.58
CA LYS A 58 -9.99 -6.48 24.96
C LYS A 58 -10.14 -6.54 23.44
N ASP A 59 -11.35 -6.82 22.94
CA ASP A 59 -11.65 -6.86 21.50
C ASP A 59 -11.53 -5.49 20.85
N LEU A 60 -11.82 -4.40 21.58
CA LEU A 60 -11.57 -3.03 21.13
C LEU A 60 -10.07 -2.64 21.09
N GLY A 61 -9.19 -3.52 21.59
CA GLY A 61 -7.75 -3.35 21.58
C GLY A 61 -7.14 -2.84 22.89
N PHE A 62 -7.93 -2.75 23.97
CA PHE A 62 -7.40 -2.33 25.27
C PHE A 62 -6.54 -3.41 25.91
N SER A 63 -5.43 -2.98 26.52
CA SER A 63 -4.62 -3.85 27.36
C SER A 63 -5.31 -4.15 28.69
N LEU A 64 -5.01 -5.31 29.27
CA LEU A 64 -5.53 -5.69 30.59
C LEU A 64 -5.15 -4.70 31.70
N LYS A 65 -4.04 -3.98 31.55
CA LYS A 65 -3.63 -2.92 32.49
C LYS A 65 -4.60 -1.74 32.41
N GLN A 66 -4.93 -1.28 31.21
CA GLN A 66 -5.92 -0.20 31.01
C GLN A 66 -7.30 -0.64 31.51
N ILE A 67 -7.72 -1.86 31.19
CA ILE A 67 -9.00 -2.41 31.65
C ILE A 67 -9.07 -2.45 33.18
N LYS A 68 -7.99 -2.88 33.85
CA LYS A 68 -7.91 -2.86 35.31
C LYS A 68 -8.07 -1.45 35.87
N THR A 69 -7.39 -0.47 35.28
CA THR A 69 -7.52 0.95 35.69
C THR A 69 -8.96 1.44 35.52
N LEU A 70 -9.63 1.09 34.42
CA LEU A 70 -11.01 1.49 34.15
C LEU A 70 -12.01 0.91 35.15
N ILE A 71 -11.85 -0.37 35.50
CA ILE A 71 -12.76 -1.06 36.42
C ILE A 71 -12.55 -0.60 37.87
N GLN A 72 -11.35 -0.14 38.23
CA GLN A 72 -11.01 0.28 39.60
C GLN A 72 -11.19 1.78 39.87
N ASP A 73 -11.48 2.60 38.86
CA ASP A 73 -11.63 4.04 39.01
C ASP A 73 -13.08 4.42 39.37
N GLU A 74 -13.33 4.63 40.67
CA GLU A 74 -14.64 5.06 41.20
C GLU A 74 -15.10 6.44 40.69
N ARG A 75 -14.20 7.24 40.06
CA ARG A 75 -14.51 8.56 39.46
C ARG A 75 -14.61 8.50 37.92
N GLY A 76 -14.76 7.29 37.37
CA GLY A 76 -14.30 6.84 36.04
C GLY A 76 -14.85 7.44 34.75
N SER A 77 -15.74 8.45 34.74
CA SER A 77 -16.31 8.95 33.47
C SER A 77 -15.27 9.67 32.59
N LYS A 78 -14.44 10.53 33.18
CA LYS A 78 -13.46 11.35 32.44
C LYS A 78 -12.21 10.55 32.02
N SER A 79 -11.81 9.57 32.84
CA SER A 79 -10.69 8.66 32.56
C SER A 79 -11.01 7.70 31.41
N LEU A 80 -12.23 7.17 31.39
CA LEU A 80 -12.72 6.30 30.32
C LEU A 80 -12.82 7.04 28.98
N GLU A 81 -13.35 8.27 28.96
CA GLU A 81 -13.46 9.05 27.73
C GLU A 81 -12.09 9.31 27.08
N LEU A 82 -11.09 9.68 27.90
CA LEU A 82 -9.72 9.90 27.43
C LEU A 82 -9.09 8.62 26.87
N LEU A 83 -9.27 7.48 27.55
CA LEU A 83 -8.75 6.19 27.11
C LEU A 83 -9.42 5.70 25.82
N LEU A 84 -10.74 5.87 25.68
CA LEU A 84 -11.47 5.58 24.45
C LEU A 84 -10.97 6.46 23.29
N LYS A 85 -10.79 7.76 23.54
CA LYS A 85 -10.25 8.69 22.54
C LYS A 85 -8.85 8.28 22.10
N GLN A 86 -7.98 7.90 23.03
CA GLN A 86 -6.62 7.44 22.73
C GLN A 86 -6.65 6.16 21.88
N GLN A 87 -7.39 5.13 22.32
CA GLN A 87 -7.50 3.86 21.61
C GLN A 87 -8.04 4.05 20.18
N TYR A 88 -9.02 4.94 20.02
CA TYR A 88 -9.54 5.31 18.71
C TYR A 88 -8.46 5.92 17.80
N GLN A 89 -7.62 6.82 18.32
CA GLN A 89 -6.52 7.40 17.53
C GLN A 89 -5.47 6.35 17.16
N GLU A 90 -5.11 5.45 18.06
CA GLU A 90 -4.17 4.35 17.78
C GLU A 90 -4.71 3.42 16.69
N ASN A 91 -6.00 3.06 16.75
CA ASN A 91 -6.64 2.25 15.71
C ASN A 91 -6.67 2.98 14.36
N LYS A 92 -6.91 4.29 14.36
CA LYS A 92 -6.87 5.12 13.14
C LYS A 92 -5.46 5.18 12.53
N GLN A 93 -4.41 5.26 13.36
CA GLN A 93 -3.02 5.20 12.89
C GLN A 93 -2.71 3.84 12.25
N LYS A 94 -3.11 2.73 12.88
CA LYS A 94 -2.95 1.37 12.31
C LYS A 94 -3.64 1.23 10.96
N ILE A 95 -4.85 1.78 10.80
CA ILE A 95 -5.57 1.79 9.52
C ILE A 95 -4.75 2.53 8.44
N ASN A 96 -4.21 3.70 8.77
CA ASN A 96 -3.39 4.46 7.82
C ASN A 96 -2.12 3.69 7.42
N GLU A 97 -1.43 3.08 8.38
CA GLU A 97 -0.24 2.26 8.13
C GLU A 97 -0.55 1.04 7.25
N LEU A 98 -1.63 0.31 7.56
CA LEU A 98 -2.06 -0.85 6.77
C LEU A 98 -2.46 -0.43 5.36
N THR A 99 -3.15 0.71 5.21
CA THR A 99 -3.51 1.29 3.91
C THR A 99 -2.27 1.66 3.10
N ALA A 100 -1.24 2.23 3.73
CA ALA A 100 0.02 2.56 3.06
C ALA A 100 0.75 1.29 2.58
N LYS A 101 0.81 0.24 3.42
CA LYS A 101 1.37 -1.06 3.05
C LYS A 101 0.60 -1.71 1.91
N GLN A 102 -0.73 -1.67 1.92
CA GLN A 102 -1.56 -2.16 0.81
C GLN A 102 -1.27 -1.43 -0.50
N LYS A 103 -1.18 -0.10 -0.48
CA LYS A 103 -0.79 0.69 -1.67
C LYS A 103 0.59 0.30 -2.22
N GLN A 104 1.55 0.01 -1.35
CA GLN A 104 2.87 -0.49 -1.77
C GLN A 104 2.76 -1.85 -2.46
N ILE A 105 1.99 -2.79 -1.89
CA ILE A 105 1.74 -4.10 -2.49
C ILE A 105 1.06 -3.95 -3.86
N GLU A 106 0.03 -3.12 -3.97
CA GLU A 106 -0.65 -2.85 -5.24
C GLU A 106 0.30 -2.26 -6.28
N HIS A 107 1.17 -1.33 -5.88
CA HIS A 107 2.18 -0.75 -6.78
C HIS A 107 3.12 -1.84 -7.30
N LEU A 108 3.61 -2.71 -6.42
CA LEU A 108 4.48 -3.83 -6.80
C LEU A 108 3.77 -4.83 -7.73
N GLN A 109 2.51 -5.15 -7.47
CA GLN A 109 1.70 -6.00 -8.35
C GLN A 109 1.51 -5.37 -9.74
N LYS A 110 1.22 -4.06 -9.81
CA LYS A 110 1.04 -3.31 -11.07
C LYS A 110 2.32 -3.20 -11.90
N ILE A 111 3.50 -3.23 -11.28
CA ILE A 111 4.78 -3.25 -12.01
C ILE A 111 4.98 -4.58 -12.76
N GLY A 112 4.15 -5.61 -12.54
CA GLY A 112 4.18 -6.85 -13.31
C GLY A 112 5.38 -7.75 -12.98
N VAL A 113 6.05 -7.50 -11.84
CA VAL A 113 7.24 -8.25 -11.39
C VAL A 113 6.91 -9.72 -11.07
N LEU A 114 5.64 -10.06 -10.82
CA LEU A 114 5.27 -11.40 -10.37
C LEU A 114 5.37 -12.49 -11.45
N SER A 115 5.33 -12.13 -12.74
CA SER A 115 5.35 -13.13 -13.83
C SER A 115 6.70 -13.30 -14.54
N ALA A 116 7.62 -12.34 -14.40
CA ALA A 116 8.87 -12.32 -15.17
C ALA A 116 10.16 -12.41 -14.35
N ALA A 117 10.13 -12.13 -13.03
CA ALA A 117 11.35 -11.78 -12.28
C ALA A 117 11.62 -12.61 -11.01
N LEU A 118 10.84 -13.65 -10.71
CA LEU A 118 11.10 -14.51 -9.53
C LEU A 118 12.07 -15.66 -9.84
N THR A 119 13.13 -15.43 -10.60
CA THR A 119 14.25 -16.39 -10.67
C THR A 119 15.51 -15.90 -9.98
N ASN A 120 15.79 -14.59 -9.85
CA ASN A 120 17.02 -14.10 -9.19
C ASN A 120 16.88 -12.73 -8.49
N PHE A 121 17.43 -12.61 -7.28
CA PHE A 121 17.46 -11.39 -6.45
C PHE A 121 18.30 -10.25 -7.07
N SER A 122 19.33 -10.58 -7.86
CA SER A 122 20.17 -9.62 -8.60
C SER A 122 19.35 -8.77 -9.57
N ASP A 123 18.38 -9.39 -10.23
CA ASP A 123 17.65 -8.78 -11.34
C ASP A 123 16.69 -7.72 -10.81
N ILE A 124 16.11 -7.95 -9.63
CA ILE A 124 15.25 -6.97 -8.94
C ILE A 124 16.00 -5.67 -8.64
N THR A 125 17.20 -5.74 -8.07
CA THR A 125 17.97 -4.53 -7.73
C THR A 125 18.41 -3.75 -8.97
N SER A 126 18.75 -4.46 -10.05
CA SER A 126 19.11 -3.83 -11.33
C SER A 126 17.92 -3.11 -11.97
N ILE A 127 16.74 -3.73 -11.95
CA ILE A 127 15.49 -3.16 -12.46
C ILE A 127 15.06 -1.95 -11.62
N MET A 128 15.13 -2.02 -10.29
CA MET A 128 14.81 -0.89 -9.40
C MET A 128 15.74 0.31 -9.65
N ARG A 129 17.03 0.08 -9.87
CA ARG A 129 18.00 1.14 -10.23
C ARG A 129 17.65 1.75 -11.60
N LYS A 130 17.33 0.93 -12.60
CA LYS A 130 16.90 1.39 -13.93
C LYS A 130 15.57 2.14 -13.88
N GLU A 131 14.63 1.77 -13.02
CA GLU A 131 13.36 2.49 -12.84
C GLU A 131 13.60 3.91 -12.28
N ASN A 132 14.52 4.06 -11.33
CA ASN A 132 14.88 5.38 -10.81
C ASN A 132 15.59 6.24 -11.88
N LYS A 133 16.40 5.65 -12.77
CA LYS A 133 16.93 6.36 -13.95
C LYS A 133 15.79 6.80 -14.89
N MET A 134 14.77 5.95 -15.08
CA MET A 134 13.61 6.26 -15.95
C MET A 134 12.75 7.41 -15.45
N THR A 135 12.56 7.57 -14.14
CA THR A 135 11.83 8.73 -13.59
C THR A 135 12.59 10.03 -13.84
N VAL A 136 13.92 10.02 -13.69
CA VAL A 136 14.79 11.17 -14.00
C VAL A 136 14.79 11.49 -15.49
N LEU A 137 14.87 10.49 -16.36
CA LEU A 137 14.81 10.66 -17.82
C LEU A 137 13.49 11.33 -18.24
N ARG A 138 12.34 10.79 -17.78
CA ARG A 138 11.02 11.36 -18.06
C ARG A 138 10.91 12.80 -17.57
N ARG A 139 11.44 13.11 -16.38
CA ARG A 139 11.47 14.49 -15.86
C ARG A 139 12.29 15.43 -16.74
N LYS A 140 13.50 15.03 -17.16
CA LYS A 140 14.33 15.82 -18.09
C LYS A 140 13.63 16.03 -19.42
N MET A 141 13.02 14.99 -19.98
CA MET A 141 12.26 15.09 -21.23
C MET A 141 11.12 16.09 -21.13
N TRP A 142 10.31 16.04 -20.06
CA TRP A 142 9.25 17.02 -19.83
C TRP A 142 9.78 18.46 -19.75
N LEU A 143 10.90 18.67 -19.06
CA LEU A 143 11.54 20.00 -19.00
C LEU A 143 11.96 20.49 -20.40
N TYR A 144 12.57 19.63 -21.22
CA TYR A 144 12.97 20.02 -22.57
C TYR A 144 11.77 20.28 -23.49
N ILE A 145 10.70 19.48 -23.38
CA ILE A 145 9.46 19.69 -24.15
C ILE A 145 8.82 21.04 -23.76
N ILE A 146 8.73 21.35 -22.46
CA ILE A 146 8.19 22.63 -21.99
C ILE A 146 9.02 23.80 -22.54
N MET A 147 10.35 23.72 -22.44
CA MET A 147 11.24 24.76 -22.97
C MET A 147 11.07 24.95 -24.48
N TRP A 148 10.91 23.86 -25.24
CA TRP A 148 10.68 23.90 -26.67
C TRP A 148 9.34 24.54 -27.04
N ILE A 149 8.26 24.20 -26.33
CA ILE A 149 6.95 24.83 -26.53
C ILE A 149 7.03 26.34 -26.29
N VAL A 150 7.77 26.79 -25.28
CA VAL A 150 7.97 28.24 -25.05
C VAL A 150 8.69 28.90 -26.24
N VAL A 151 9.72 28.27 -26.78
CA VAL A 151 10.42 28.76 -27.98
C VAL A 151 9.49 28.82 -29.20
N GLU A 152 8.66 27.81 -29.41
CA GLU A 152 7.66 27.80 -30.48
C GLU A 152 6.65 28.94 -30.33
N LEU A 153 6.13 29.19 -29.13
CA LEU A 153 5.16 30.26 -28.88
C LEU A 153 5.76 31.65 -29.14
N ILE A 154 7.00 31.88 -28.71
CA ILE A 154 7.74 33.12 -29.01
C ILE A 154 7.93 33.26 -30.53
N GLY A 155 8.33 32.18 -31.21
CA GLY A 155 8.51 32.16 -32.65
C GLY A 155 7.22 32.47 -33.42
N ILE A 156 6.09 31.88 -33.01
CA ILE A 156 4.76 32.13 -33.61
C ILE A 156 4.36 33.60 -33.43
N SER A 157 4.56 34.16 -32.24
CA SER A 157 4.27 35.58 -31.97
C SER A 157 5.11 36.50 -32.87
N LEU A 158 6.39 36.18 -33.07
CA LEU A 158 7.28 36.94 -33.95
C LEU A 158 6.88 36.82 -35.43
N MET A 159 6.54 35.62 -35.89
CA MET A 159 6.07 35.39 -37.25
C MET A 159 4.79 36.17 -37.56
N TYR A 160 3.86 36.24 -36.60
CA TYR A 160 2.65 37.06 -36.73
C TYR A 160 2.99 38.55 -36.87
N ALA A 161 3.92 39.07 -36.04
CA ALA A 161 4.36 40.46 -36.10
C ALA A 161 5.06 40.81 -37.44
N LEU A 162 5.83 39.86 -37.99
CA LEU A 162 6.56 40.01 -39.25
C LEU A 162 5.74 39.60 -40.50
N ARG A 163 4.47 39.21 -40.34
CA ARG A 163 3.57 38.72 -41.41
C ARG A 163 4.17 37.56 -42.23
N LEU A 164 4.90 36.66 -41.58
CA LEU A 164 5.45 35.45 -42.19
C LEU A 164 4.41 34.33 -42.27
N ASN A 165 4.64 33.35 -43.15
CA ASN A 165 3.77 32.20 -43.31
C ASN A 165 3.82 31.26 -42.08
N ALA A 166 2.65 31.00 -41.49
CA ALA A 166 2.52 30.14 -40.31
C ALA A 166 2.88 28.66 -40.56
N SER A 167 2.97 28.21 -41.82
CA SER A 167 3.38 26.85 -42.18
C SER A 167 4.78 26.49 -41.67
N ILE A 168 5.67 27.48 -41.52
CA ILE A 168 7.03 27.28 -40.97
C ILE A 168 6.96 26.77 -39.52
N ALA A 169 6.01 27.27 -38.72
CA ALA A 169 5.81 26.81 -37.34
C ALA A 169 5.49 25.31 -37.28
N ILE A 170 4.66 24.83 -38.20
CA ILE A 170 4.25 23.43 -38.27
C ILE A 170 5.44 22.54 -38.59
N VAL A 171 6.30 22.96 -39.54
CA VAL A 171 7.52 22.20 -39.89
C VAL A 171 8.46 22.11 -38.68
N ILE A 172 8.67 23.23 -37.97
CA ILE A 172 9.50 23.25 -36.75
C ILE A 172 8.93 22.32 -35.67
N ALA A 173 7.61 22.34 -35.46
CA ALA A 173 6.95 21.47 -34.49
C ALA A 173 7.08 19.99 -34.82
N VAL A 174 6.93 19.62 -36.09
CA VAL A 174 7.13 18.23 -36.55
C VAL A 174 8.58 17.80 -36.35
N LEU A 175 9.56 18.65 -36.68
CA LEU A 175 10.98 18.35 -36.46
C LEU A 175 11.31 18.19 -34.96
N GLY A 176 10.75 19.06 -34.12
CA GLY A 176 10.87 18.97 -32.66
C GLY A 176 10.30 17.66 -32.12
N ALA A 177 9.09 17.27 -32.55
CA ALA A 177 8.47 16.01 -32.16
C ALA A 177 9.31 14.78 -32.55
N ILE A 178 9.86 14.77 -33.77
CA ILE A 178 10.75 13.69 -34.24
C ILE A 178 12.04 13.66 -33.39
N MET A 179 12.63 14.82 -33.12
CA MET A 179 13.85 14.93 -32.29
C MET A 179 13.62 14.42 -30.86
N PHE A 180 12.51 14.80 -30.21
CA PHE A 180 12.17 14.31 -28.87
C PHE A 180 11.86 12.82 -28.84
N SER A 181 11.11 12.33 -29.84
CA SER A 181 10.83 10.90 -29.98
C SER A 181 12.12 10.09 -30.15
N LYS A 182 13.04 10.56 -30.99
CA LYS A 182 14.36 9.94 -31.16
C LYS A 182 15.21 9.99 -29.89
N TYR A 183 15.28 11.16 -29.23
CA TYR A 183 15.95 11.34 -27.95
C TYR A 183 15.46 10.32 -26.90
N TYR A 184 14.16 10.08 -26.82
CA TYR A 184 13.60 9.12 -25.87
C TYR A 184 13.88 7.68 -26.30
N TYR A 185 13.67 7.36 -27.58
CA TYR A 185 13.91 6.04 -28.17
C TYR A 185 15.35 5.54 -27.94
N ASP A 186 16.34 6.43 -28.06
CA ASP A 186 17.76 6.07 -27.91
C ASP A 186 18.15 5.69 -26.47
N ARG A 187 17.28 5.94 -25.48
CA ARG A 187 17.54 5.70 -24.05
C ARG A 187 16.63 4.68 -23.39
N VAL A 188 15.73 4.06 -24.16
CA VAL A 188 14.80 3.06 -23.62
C VAL A 188 15.00 1.71 -24.27
N GLU A 189 14.75 0.68 -23.47
CA GLU A 189 14.66 -0.71 -23.88
C GLU A 189 13.49 -1.36 -23.14
N TYR A 190 13.03 -2.52 -23.61
CA TYR A 190 11.82 -3.16 -23.11
C TYR A 190 12.09 -4.56 -22.62
N VAL A 191 11.51 -4.89 -21.45
CA VAL A 191 11.56 -6.23 -20.88
C VAL A 191 10.26 -6.97 -21.21
N CYS A 192 10.39 -8.17 -21.79
CA CYS A 192 9.25 -9.05 -22.03
C CYS A 192 8.77 -9.69 -20.71
N PRO A 193 7.46 -9.60 -20.37
CA PRO A 193 6.95 -10.23 -19.15
C PRO A 193 6.88 -11.76 -19.22
N ASN A 194 6.91 -12.34 -20.42
CA ASN A 194 6.73 -13.78 -20.60
C ASN A 194 8.04 -14.58 -20.55
N CYS A 195 9.16 -13.97 -20.96
CA CYS A 195 10.44 -14.67 -21.07
C CYS A 195 11.64 -13.88 -20.52
N GLY A 196 11.40 -12.67 -20.00
CA GLY A 196 12.45 -11.81 -19.43
C GLY A 196 13.40 -11.17 -20.44
N ASP A 197 13.21 -11.40 -21.74
CA ASP A 197 14.08 -10.89 -22.78
C ASP A 197 14.06 -9.35 -22.87
N VAL A 198 15.24 -8.76 -23.05
CA VAL A 198 15.41 -7.31 -23.22
C VAL A 198 15.61 -7.01 -24.68
N PHE A 199 14.76 -6.17 -25.26
CA PHE A 199 14.80 -5.85 -26.69
C PHE A 199 14.40 -4.41 -26.99
N ILE A 200 14.72 -3.98 -28.20
CA ILE A 200 14.39 -2.65 -28.72
C ILE A 200 13.50 -2.85 -29.95
N PRO A 201 12.24 -2.38 -29.94
CA PRO A 201 11.39 -2.43 -31.14
C PRO A 201 11.91 -1.45 -32.20
N SER A 202 11.49 -1.60 -33.45
CA SER A 202 11.80 -0.59 -34.47
C SER A 202 11.20 0.77 -34.11
N PHE A 203 11.80 1.86 -34.60
CA PHE A 203 11.32 3.22 -34.32
C PHE A 203 9.85 3.44 -34.70
N LEU A 204 9.40 2.82 -35.80
CA LEU A 204 8.00 2.89 -36.25
C LEU A 204 7.06 2.19 -35.24
N ILE A 205 7.40 0.98 -34.82
CA ILE A 205 6.61 0.23 -33.84
C ILE A 205 6.62 0.96 -32.49
N PHE A 206 7.77 1.51 -32.10
CA PHE A 206 7.89 2.32 -30.90
C PHE A 206 6.87 3.47 -30.89
N ASN A 207 6.79 4.27 -31.96
CA ASN A 207 5.88 5.42 -31.99
C ASN A 207 4.39 5.02 -32.09
N LEU A 208 4.06 3.96 -32.82
CA LEU A 208 2.66 3.60 -33.10
C LEU A 208 2.03 2.65 -32.08
N ALA A 209 2.83 1.90 -31.30
CA ALA A 209 2.29 0.92 -30.37
C ALA A 209 1.48 1.57 -29.24
N PRO A 210 0.34 0.96 -28.82
CA PRO A 210 -0.40 1.39 -27.64
C PRO A 210 0.48 1.36 -26.40
N HIS A 211 0.45 2.44 -25.61
CA HIS A 211 1.35 2.60 -24.48
C HIS A 211 0.71 3.33 -23.30
N THR A 212 1.28 3.09 -22.13
CA THR A 212 1.12 3.86 -20.89
C THR A 212 2.49 4.39 -20.48
N PRO A 213 2.62 5.28 -19.48
CA PRO A 213 3.93 5.84 -19.11
C PRO A 213 5.00 4.81 -18.72
N LYS A 214 4.63 3.58 -18.34
CA LYS A 214 5.58 2.51 -17.95
C LYS A 214 5.59 1.29 -18.89
N PHE A 215 4.58 1.14 -19.75
CA PHE A 215 4.41 -0.09 -20.53
C PHE A 215 4.07 0.22 -21.98
N ARG A 216 4.59 -0.61 -22.89
CA ARG A 216 4.24 -0.56 -24.32
C ARG A 216 3.79 -1.93 -24.77
N LYS A 217 2.69 -1.99 -25.54
CA LYS A 217 2.17 -3.26 -26.06
C LYS A 217 2.98 -3.69 -27.28
N LEU A 218 3.93 -4.59 -27.08
CA LEU A 218 4.91 -5.03 -28.07
C LEU A 218 4.85 -6.55 -28.28
N THR A 219 5.34 -7.00 -29.43
CA THR A 219 5.60 -8.42 -29.69
C THR A 219 7.07 -8.69 -29.39
N CYS A 220 7.34 -9.66 -28.52
CA CYS A 220 8.72 -10.03 -28.16
C CYS A 220 9.39 -10.79 -29.31
N PRO A 221 10.63 -10.46 -29.72
CA PRO A 221 11.32 -11.16 -30.78
C PRO A 221 11.75 -12.59 -30.40
N LYS A 222 11.88 -12.89 -29.09
CA LYS A 222 12.32 -14.20 -28.59
C LYS A 222 11.19 -15.20 -28.39
N CYS A 223 10.08 -14.78 -27.77
CA CYS A 223 8.96 -15.67 -27.45
C CYS A 223 7.71 -15.41 -28.30
N GLU A 224 7.75 -14.44 -29.20
CA GLU A 224 6.68 -14.07 -30.15
C GLU A 224 5.32 -13.69 -29.52
N LYS A 225 5.24 -13.64 -28.18
CA LYS A 225 4.03 -13.23 -27.47
C LYS A 225 3.87 -11.72 -27.50
N ARG A 226 2.65 -11.28 -27.78
CA ARG A 226 2.25 -9.86 -27.74
C ARG A 226 1.72 -9.50 -26.34
N SER A 227 2.43 -8.64 -25.63
CA SER A 227 2.12 -8.29 -24.23
C SER A 227 2.52 -6.86 -23.90
N TYR A 228 2.10 -6.35 -22.74
CA TYR A 228 2.60 -5.07 -22.21
C TYR A 228 4.01 -5.27 -21.65
N CYS A 229 5.00 -4.83 -22.41
CA CYS A 229 6.41 -4.90 -22.05
C CYS A 229 6.80 -3.71 -21.18
N LEU A 230 7.58 -3.97 -20.14
CA LEU A 230 8.03 -2.97 -19.17
C LEU A 230 9.13 -2.11 -19.80
N GLU A 231 8.96 -0.79 -19.74
CA GLU A 231 9.95 0.17 -20.22
C GLU A 231 11.02 0.44 -19.15
N ILE A 232 12.29 0.26 -19.51
CA ILE A 232 13.44 0.51 -18.64
C ILE A 232 14.48 1.39 -19.35
N CYS A 233 15.37 1.98 -18.57
CA CYS A 233 16.44 2.82 -19.10
C CYS A 233 17.52 1.92 -19.69
N ARG A 234 17.94 2.22 -20.92
CA ARG A 234 19.13 1.66 -21.54
C ARG A 234 20.36 2.06 -20.72
N ASP A 235 21.30 1.14 -20.57
CA ASP A 235 22.57 1.40 -19.89
C ASP A 235 23.49 2.34 -20.67
#